data_AF-A0A8T5PYJ3-F1
#
_entry.id   AF-A0A8T5PYJ3-F1
#
_cell.length_a   1.000
_cell.length_b   1.000
_cell.length_c   1.000
_cell.angle_alpha   90.00
_cell.angle_beta   90.00
_cell.angle_gamma   90.00
#
_symmetry.space_group_name_H-M   'P 1'
#
loop_
_entity.id
_entity.type
_entity.pdbx_description
1 polymer ?
#
loop_
_entity_poly.entity_id
_entity_poly.type
_entity_poly.pdbx_seq_one_letter_code
_entity_poly.pdbx_strand_id
1 'polypeptide(L)' 'FGLGVERLISWICKLKHIRDAIPFPRTMVRWRP' A
#
# COMPACT_ATOMS: atom_id res chain seq x y z
N PHE A 1 -15.12 -9.19 9.43
CA PHE A 1 -13.93 -9.48 8.62
C PHE A 1 -13.30 -8.16 8.20
N GLY A 2 -12.03 -7.91 8.55
CA GLY A 2 -11.31 -6.71 8.10
C GLY A 2 -10.46 -7.05 6.89
N LEU A 3 -10.72 -6.41 5.75
CA LEU A 3 -9.93 -6.60 4.54
C LEU A 3 -9.30 -5.24 4.18
N GLY A 4 -7.96 -5.19 4.23
CA GLY A 4 -7.21 -3.98 3.91
C GLY A 4 -7.31 -3.69 2.41
N VAL A 5 -7.80 -2.49 2.06
CA VAL A 5 -8.00 -2.06 0.68
C VAL A 5 -6.68 -2.07 -0.08
N GLU A 6 -5.59 -1.63 0.55
CA GLU A 6 -4.27 -1.60 -0.09
C GLU A 6 -3.75 -3.01 -0.40
N ARG A 7 -4.11 -4.00 0.44
CA ARG A 7 -3.74 -5.41 0.23
C ARG A 7 -4.55 -6.06 -0.89
N LEU A 8 -5.81 -5.67 -1.04
CA LEU A 8 -6.65 -6.11 -2.17
C LEU A 8 -6.13 -5.54 -3.49
N ILE A 9 -5.76 -4.26 -3.52
CA ILE A 9 -5.18 -3.61 -4.70
C ILE A 9 -3.83 -4.24 -5.07
N SER A 10 -2.95 -4.46 -4.08
CA SER A 10 -1.66 -5.12 -4.32
C SER A 10 -1.81 -6.52 -4.90
N TRP A 11 -2.86 -7.26 -4.52
CA TRP A 11 -3.15 -8.59 -5.05
C TRP A 11 -3.70 -8.55 -6.48
N ILE A 12 -4.66 -7.66 -6.77
CA ILE A 12 -5.24 -7.49 -8.12
C ILE A 12 -4.18 -7.01 -9.10
N CYS A 13 -3.39 -6.01 -8.72
CA CYS A 13 -2.39 -5.39 -9.58
C CYS A 13 -1.03 -6.12 -9.57
N LYS A 14 -0.89 -7.24 -8.85
CA LYS A 14 0.35 -8.02 -8.70
C LYS A 14 1.57 -7.16 -8.32
N LEU A 15 1.36 -6.18 -7.46
CA LEU A 15 2.41 -5.27 -7.00
C LEU A 15 3.37 -6.00 -6.07
N LYS A 16 4.68 -5.73 -6.21
CA LYS A 16 5.71 -6.33 -5.35
C LYS A 16 5.63 -5.82 -3.91
N HIS A 17 5.21 -4.58 -3.72
CA HIS A 17 5.03 -3.99 -2.41
C HIS A 17 3.70 -3.25 -2.30
N ILE A 18 3.06 -3.34 -1.12
CA ILE A 18 1.83 -2.60 -0.80
C ILE A 18 2.01 -1.07 -0.86
N ARG A 19 3.25 -0.59 -0.77
CA ARG A 19 3.60 0.83 -0.91
C ARG A 19 3.30 1.37 -2.31
N ASP A 20 3.38 0.52 -3.32
CA ASP A 20 3.10 0.90 -4.71
C ASP A 20 1.59 1.07 -4.96
N ALA A 21 0.77 0.48 -4.09
CA ALA A 21 -0.69 0.67 -4.08
C ALA A 21 -1.11 1.97 -3.38
N ILE A 22 -0.18 2.69 -2.74
CA ILE A 22 -0.46 3.89 -1.93
C ILE A 22 0.27 5.09 -2.52
N PRO A 23 -0.44 6.16 -2.92
CA PRO A 23 0.20 7.33 -3.52
C PRO A 23 1.12 8.10 -2.54
N PHE A 24 0.80 8.09 -1.25
CA PHE A 24 1.63 8.69 -0.19
C PHE A 24 1.94 7.65 0.90
N PRO A 25 2.90 6.75 0.66
CA PRO A 25 3.18 5.66 1.59
C PRO A 25 3.78 6.22 2.87
N ARG A 26 3.05 6.10 3.98
CA ARG A 26 3.59 6.40 5.31
C ARG A 26 4.49 5.24 5.72
N THR A 27 5.78 5.51 5.76
CA THR A 27 6.78 4.54 6.22
C THR A 27 7.56 5.16 7.37
N MET A 28 8.23 4.34 8.18
CA MET A 28 9.02 4.85 9.32
C MET A 28 10.04 5.92 8.91
N VAL A 29 10.51 5.86 7.65
CA VAL A 29 11.49 6.78 7.08
C VAL A 29 10.86 7.94 6.28
N ARG A 30 9.57 7.88 5.95
CA ARG A 30 8.86 8.89 5.13
C ARG A 30 7.53 9.26 5.76
N TRP A 31 7.51 10.40 6.45
CA TRP A 31 6.32 10.98 7.08
C TRP A 31 5.84 12.28 6.41
N ARG A 32 6.59 12.84 5.46
CA ARG A 32 6.17 14.01 4.66
C ARG A 32 5.85 13.58 3.21
N PRO A 33 4.85 14.20 2.56
CA PRO A 33 4.53 13.91 1.16
C PRO A 33 5.77 14.14 0.27
#